data_AF-R5E9S8-F1
#
_entry.id   AF-R5E9S8-F1
#
_cell.length_a   1.000
_cell.length_b   1.000
_cell.length_c   1.000
_cell.angle_alpha   90.00
_cell.angle_beta   90.00
_cell.angle_gamma   90.00
#
_symmetry.space_group_name_H-M   'P 1'
#
loop_
_entity.id
_entity.type
_entity.pdbx_description
1 polymer ?
#
loop_
_entity_poly.entity_id
_entity_poly.type
_entity_poly.pdbx_seq_one_letter_code
_entity_poly.pdbx_strand_id
1 'polypeptide(L)'
;MKNIKERIIKKQYVAVIFFLGLMLVMVIRMGKNIKTSEIKSSIEMKTQDELGEKFAAEYIGFNMDDSASESGVEIEVETVSESEEASDYQYPSGWLDSFNDKVEKLKQMFPSGKYWNHMDVESDRTDYLMVTDIPCNHAENGEAYCNLYNGMSDDAYVYKDTSTQCWGFASYLSDYIFGSDAAAERFYNYDSLRVGDQARIQGDSHTVFILEKTDDYVIVAECNADYETCMISWGRKIMREDLQGYYITRWN
;
A
#
# COMPACT_ATOMS: atom_id res chain seq x y z
N MET A 1 -18.96 12.68 49.78
CA MET A 1 -17.68 12.50 49.03
C MET A 1 -17.21 11.05 48.85
N LYS A 2 -17.58 10.06 49.69
CA LYS A 2 -17.15 8.64 49.51
C LYS A 2 -17.69 7.95 48.24
N ASN A 3 -18.94 8.22 47.82
CA ASN A 3 -19.59 7.52 46.68
C ASN A 3 -19.09 7.91 45.27
N ILE A 4 -18.37 9.02 45.11
CA ILE A 4 -17.88 9.46 43.79
C ILE A 4 -16.55 8.80 43.45
N LYS A 5 -15.65 8.64 44.45
CA LYS A 5 -14.36 7.95 44.26
C LYS A 5 -14.54 6.48 43.91
N GLU A 6 -15.48 5.76 44.52
CA GLU A 6 -15.76 4.35 44.18
C GLU A 6 -16.29 4.16 42.76
N ARG A 7 -17.09 5.10 42.23
CA ARG A 7 -17.59 5.05 40.85
C ARG A 7 -16.49 5.32 39.83
N ILE A 8 -15.57 6.23 40.12
CA ILE A 8 -14.41 6.53 39.24
C ILE A 8 -13.45 5.34 39.22
N ILE A 9 -13.17 4.76 40.39
CA ILE A 9 -12.33 3.57 40.52
C ILE A 9 -12.94 2.40 39.74
N LYS A 10 -14.23 2.10 39.91
CA LYS A 10 -14.91 1.03 39.13
C LYS A 10 -14.86 1.26 37.62
N LYS A 11 -14.99 2.51 37.13
CA LYS A 11 -14.87 2.82 35.69
C LYS A 11 -13.45 2.61 35.17
N GLN A 12 -12.42 2.98 35.94
CA GLN A 12 -11.02 2.74 35.57
C GLN A 12 -10.69 1.24 35.53
N TYR A 13 -11.16 0.45 36.51
CA TYR A 13 -10.95 -1.00 36.49
C TYR A 13 -11.67 -1.68 35.32
N VAL A 14 -12.89 -1.25 34.96
CA VAL A 14 -13.61 -1.80 33.79
C VAL A 14 -12.87 -1.46 32.49
N ALA A 15 -12.33 -0.23 32.36
CA ALA A 15 -11.53 0.15 31.20
C ALA A 15 -10.24 -0.69 31.09
N VAL A 16 -9.50 -0.86 32.19
CA VAL A 16 -8.26 -1.67 32.21
C VAL A 16 -8.54 -3.13 31.87
N ILE A 17 -9.64 -3.71 32.38
CA ILE A 17 -10.05 -5.09 32.03
C ILE A 17 -10.41 -5.20 30.55
N PHE A 18 -11.06 -4.18 29.98
CA PHE A 18 -11.41 -4.16 28.56
C PHE A 18 -10.17 -4.07 27.66
N PHE A 19 -9.19 -3.23 28.03
CA PHE A 19 -7.91 -3.11 27.31
C PHE A 19 -7.07 -4.39 27.40
N LEU A 20 -7.01 -5.03 28.58
CA LEU A 20 -6.32 -6.32 28.74
C LEU A 20 -7.01 -7.44 27.94
N GLY A 21 -8.34 -7.43 27.84
CA GLY A 21 -9.09 -8.34 26.98
C GLY A 21 -8.78 -8.15 25.49
N LEU A 22 -8.72 -6.90 25.02
CA LEU A 22 -8.34 -6.58 23.64
C LEU A 22 -6.90 -6.99 23.31
N MET A 23 -5.95 -6.73 24.21
CA MET A 23 -4.56 -7.15 24.07
C MET A 23 -4.44 -8.68 24.00
N LEU A 24 -5.18 -9.42 24.84
CA LEU A 24 -5.20 -10.89 24.80
C LEU A 24 -5.76 -11.42 23.48
N VAL A 25 -6.84 -10.82 22.95
CA VAL A 25 -7.41 -11.18 21.65
C VAL A 25 -6.42 -10.90 20.51
N MET A 26 -5.71 -9.76 20.55
CA MET A 26 -4.65 -9.45 19.58
C MET A 26 -3.51 -10.46 19.64
N VAL A 27 -3.00 -10.81 20.82
CA VAL A 27 -1.94 -11.81 20.99
C VAL A 27 -2.37 -13.19 20.48
N ILE A 28 -3.61 -13.61 20.74
CA ILE A 28 -4.15 -14.88 20.21
C ILE A 28 -4.26 -14.82 18.67
N ARG A 29 -4.67 -13.69 18.11
CA ARG A 29 -4.82 -13.50 16.65
C ARG A 29 -3.45 -13.47 15.96
N MET A 30 -2.47 -12.77 16.53
CA MET A 30 -1.08 -12.75 16.07
C MET A 30 -0.45 -14.14 16.16
N GLY A 31 -0.65 -14.87 17.27
CA GLY A 31 -0.14 -16.24 17.41
C GLY A 31 -0.75 -17.24 16.42
N LYS A 32 -2.02 -17.06 16.03
CA LYS A 32 -2.66 -17.84 14.96
C LYS A 32 -2.08 -17.51 13.58
N ASN A 33 -1.81 -16.23 13.30
CA ASN A 33 -1.19 -15.81 12.05
C ASN A 33 0.25 -16.34 11.92
N ILE A 34 1.06 -16.28 13.00
CA ILE A 34 2.44 -16.80 13.03
C ILE A 34 2.46 -18.32 12.79
N LYS A 35 1.59 -19.10 13.45
CA LYS A 35 1.51 -20.56 13.18
C LYS A 35 1.06 -20.87 11.76
N THR A 36 0.18 -20.05 11.18
CA THR A 36 -0.30 -20.25 9.81
C THR A 36 0.79 -19.92 8.79
N SER A 37 1.59 -18.88 9.01
CA SER A 37 2.72 -18.53 8.15
C SER A 37 3.88 -19.54 8.25
N GLU A 38 4.16 -20.07 9.43
CA GLU A 38 5.14 -21.17 9.61
C GLU A 38 4.71 -22.46 8.90
N ILE A 39 3.41 -22.80 8.96
CA ILE A 39 2.86 -23.95 8.23
C ILE A 39 2.92 -23.71 6.72
N LYS A 40 2.55 -22.51 6.25
CA LYS A 40 2.53 -22.17 4.82
C LYS A 40 3.94 -22.18 4.22
N SER A 41 4.91 -21.56 4.90
CA SER A 41 6.33 -21.59 4.49
C SER A 41 6.93 -23.00 4.50
N SER A 42 6.57 -23.84 5.48
CA SER A 42 7.02 -25.24 5.54
C SER A 42 6.42 -26.12 4.44
N ILE A 43 5.21 -25.80 3.97
CA ILE A 43 4.55 -26.46 2.83
C ILE A 43 5.19 -25.99 1.52
N GLU A 44 5.38 -24.68 1.34
CA GLU A 44 6.01 -24.10 0.15
C GLU A 44 7.45 -24.62 -0.06
N MET A 45 8.24 -24.72 1.02
CA MET A 45 9.60 -25.28 0.98
C MET A 45 9.62 -26.77 0.61
N LYS A 46 8.65 -27.56 1.07
CA LYS A 46 8.56 -29.00 0.73
C LYS A 46 8.14 -29.24 -0.72
N THR A 47 7.32 -28.36 -1.29
CA THR A 47 6.85 -28.51 -2.67
C THR A 47 7.90 -28.14 -3.72
N GLN A 48 8.90 -27.32 -3.36
CA GLN A 48 9.95 -26.88 -4.28
C GLN A 48 11.09 -27.91 -4.44
N ASP A 49 11.40 -28.67 -3.39
CA ASP A 49 12.51 -29.64 -3.40
C ASP A 49 12.13 -31.02 -3.98
N GLU A 50 10.86 -31.44 -3.94
CA GLU A 50 10.44 -32.77 -4.44
C GLU A 50 10.04 -32.84 -5.93
N LEU A 51 9.87 -31.70 -6.62
CA LEU A 51 9.60 -31.66 -8.07
C LEU A 51 10.84 -31.43 -8.95
N GLY A 52 12.01 -31.10 -8.36
CA GLY A 52 13.25 -30.78 -9.07
C GLY A 52 14.15 -31.97 -9.46
N GLU A 53 13.95 -33.16 -8.87
CA GLU A 53 14.90 -34.28 -9.04
C GLU A 53 14.33 -35.56 -9.69
N LYS A 54 13.09 -35.55 -10.21
CA LYS A 54 12.51 -36.72 -10.90
C LYS A 54 12.35 -36.63 -12.42
N PHE A 55 12.87 -35.57 -13.07
CA PHE A 55 12.82 -35.42 -14.53
C PHE A 55 14.19 -35.51 -15.25
N ALA A 56 15.23 -36.02 -14.59
CA ALA A 56 16.57 -36.08 -15.17
C ALA A 56 17.34 -37.38 -14.89
N ALA A 57 16.69 -38.54 -14.99
CA ALA A 57 17.38 -39.82 -15.15
C ALA A 57 16.38 -40.93 -15.51
N GLU A 58 16.14 -41.13 -16.81
CA GLU A 58 15.96 -42.46 -17.45
C GLU A 58 15.53 -42.26 -18.91
N TYR A 59 16.48 -41.99 -19.81
CA TYR A 59 16.37 -42.43 -21.21
C TYR A 59 17.74 -42.37 -21.89
N ILE A 60 18.56 -43.40 -21.69
CA ILE A 60 19.65 -43.70 -22.63
C ILE A 60 19.65 -45.21 -22.87
N GLY A 61 19.24 -45.59 -24.09
CA GLY A 61 19.53 -46.90 -24.66
C GLY A 61 18.30 -47.61 -25.23
N PHE A 62 17.96 -47.36 -26.50
CA PHE A 62 17.97 -48.44 -27.49
C PHE A 62 17.83 -47.93 -28.93
N ASN A 63 18.35 -48.74 -29.84
CA ASN A 63 18.72 -48.45 -31.22
C ASN A 63 17.58 -48.17 -32.20
N MET A 64 17.96 -47.49 -33.28
CA MET A 64 17.30 -47.41 -34.58
C MET A 64 16.87 -48.80 -35.10
N ASP A 65 15.66 -48.88 -35.64
CA ASP A 65 15.40 -49.56 -36.92
C ASP A 65 14.03 -49.14 -37.49
N ASP A 66 13.99 -49.16 -38.82
CA ASP A 66 12.94 -48.70 -39.74
C ASP A 66 11.52 -49.23 -39.47
N SER A 67 10.52 -48.39 -39.79
CA SER A 67 9.42 -48.65 -40.73
C SER A 67 8.02 -48.17 -40.29
N ALA A 68 7.40 -47.46 -41.23
CA ALA A 68 5.97 -47.39 -41.53
C ALA A 68 4.96 -46.67 -40.60
N SER A 69 4.31 -45.70 -41.24
CA SER A 69 2.87 -45.40 -41.29
C SER A 69 2.16 -44.71 -40.11
N GLU A 70 1.69 -43.49 -40.43
CA GLU A 70 0.39 -42.88 -40.12
C GLU A 70 -0.15 -42.96 -38.69
N SER A 71 -0.19 -41.82 -38.01
CA SER A 71 -1.42 -41.01 -37.82
C SER A 71 -1.34 -40.20 -36.52
N GLY A 72 -1.85 -38.96 -36.57
CA GLY A 72 -2.54 -38.38 -35.43
C GLY A 72 -1.82 -37.27 -34.65
N VAL A 73 -2.47 -36.11 -34.71
CA VAL A 73 -2.61 -35.10 -33.65
C VAL A 73 -1.48 -34.06 -33.57
N GLU A 74 -1.67 -32.96 -34.30
CA GLU A 74 -1.11 -31.66 -33.94
C GLU A 74 -1.74 -31.20 -32.62
N ILE A 75 -0.92 -31.00 -31.58
CA ILE A 75 -1.32 -30.34 -30.35
C ILE A 75 -0.80 -28.91 -30.46
N GLU A 76 -1.71 -27.96 -30.69
CA GLU A 76 -1.46 -26.54 -30.57
C GLU A 76 -0.99 -26.23 -29.14
N VAL A 77 0.18 -25.60 -29.04
CA VAL A 77 0.69 -25.06 -27.78
C VAL A 77 -0.09 -23.78 -27.52
N GLU A 78 -1.12 -23.88 -26.69
CA GLU A 78 -1.87 -22.72 -26.18
C GLU A 78 -0.93 -21.93 -25.25
N THR A 79 -0.44 -20.81 -25.76
CA THR A 79 0.29 -19.82 -24.98
C THR A 79 -0.70 -19.19 -23.99
N VAL A 80 -0.60 -19.57 -22.72
CA VAL A 80 -1.35 -18.91 -21.64
C VAL A 80 -0.80 -17.50 -21.50
N SER A 81 -1.50 -16.54 -22.10
CA SER A 81 -1.31 -15.11 -21.86
C SER A 81 -1.69 -14.81 -20.42
N GLU A 82 -0.75 -14.24 -19.68
CA GLU A 82 -0.98 -13.62 -18.38
C GLU A 82 -2.05 -12.53 -18.56
N SER A 83 -3.29 -12.83 -18.15
CA SER A 83 -4.41 -11.92 -18.30
C SER A 83 -4.31 -10.83 -17.23
N GLU A 84 -3.85 -9.65 -17.64
CA GLU A 84 -4.01 -8.40 -16.91
C GLU A 84 -5.51 -8.04 -16.87
N GLU A 85 -6.27 -8.62 -15.93
CA GLU A 85 -7.63 -8.20 -15.64
C GLU A 85 -7.57 -6.86 -14.90
N ALA A 86 -7.51 -5.79 -15.70
CA ALA A 86 -7.69 -4.42 -15.23
C ALA A 86 -9.18 -4.14 -15.05
N SER A 87 -9.53 -3.60 -13.88
CA SER A 87 -10.71 -2.76 -13.61
C SER A 87 -11.56 -2.38 -14.85
N ASP A 88 -12.82 -2.84 -14.92
CA ASP A 88 -13.82 -2.55 -16.00
C ASP A 88 -14.11 -1.04 -16.23
N TYR A 89 -13.59 -0.17 -15.36
CA TYR A 89 -13.65 1.27 -15.55
C TYR A 89 -12.72 1.75 -16.68
N GLN A 90 -13.32 2.28 -17.74
CA GLN A 90 -12.59 2.91 -18.83
C GLN A 90 -12.20 4.36 -18.47
N TYR A 91 -10.91 4.64 -18.42
CA TYR A 91 -10.40 6.00 -18.21
C TYR A 91 -10.71 6.91 -19.40
N PRO A 92 -10.87 8.24 -19.19
CA PRO A 92 -10.96 9.18 -20.29
C PRO A 92 -9.77 9.04 -21.25
N SER A 93 -10.01 9.19 -22.55
CA SER A 93 -8.96 9.04 -23.56
C SER A 93 -7.76 9.95 -23.29
N GLY A 94 -6.55 9.37 -23.31
CA GLY A 94 -5.30 10.08 -23.02
C GLY A 94 -5.07 10.43 -21.54
N TRP A 95 -5.98 10.05 -20.63
CA TRP A 95 -5.81 10.35 -19.22
C TRP A 95 -4.62 9.61 -18.61
N LEU A 96 -4.47 8.31 -18.90
CA LEU A 96 -3.35 7.52 -18.36
C LEU A 96 -1.99 8.05 -18.84
N ASP A 97 -1.88 8.49 -20.10
CA ASP A 97 -0.65 9.10 -20.61
C ASP A 97 -0.32 10.39 -19.86
N SER A 98 -1.31 11.28 -19.70
CA SER A 98 -1.18 12.53 -18.94
C SER A 98 -0.88 12.28 -17.46
N PHE A 99 -1.50 11.27 -16.86
CA PHE A 99 -1.23 10.83 -15.49
C PHE A 99 0.23 10.38 -15.35
N ASN A 100 0.70 9.50 -16.24
CA ASN A 100 2.07 9.00 -16.23
C ASN A 100 3.10 10.13 -16.42
N ASP A 101 2.86 11.06 -17.36
CA ASP A 101 3.72 12.24 -17.56
C ASP A 101 3.82 13.11 -16.30
N LYS A 102 2.72 13.27 -15.56
CA LYS A 102 2.72 14.00 -14.29
C LYS A 102 3.40 13.21 -13.18
N VAL A 103 3.20 11.90 -13.10
CA VAL A 103 3.88 11.02 -12.14
C VAL A 103 5.39 11.07 -12.35
N GLU A 104 5.88 11.08 -13.58
CA GLU A 104 7.31 11.20 -13.86
C GLU A 104 7.89 12.55 -13.41
N LYS A 105 7.12 13.64 -13.54
CA LYS A 105 7.51 14.95 -12.96
C LYS A 105 7.54 14.89 -11.43
N LEU A 106 6.54 14.26 -10.82
CA LEU A 106 6.49 14.10 -9.37
C LEU A 106 7.65 13.26 -8.84
N LYS A 107 8.05 12.18 -9.52
CA LYS A 107 9.25 11.39 -9.18
C LYS A 107 10.54 12.22 -9.26
N GLN A 108 10.63 13.17 -10.19
CA GLN A 108 11.77 14.08 -10.27
C GLN A 108 11.78 15.11 -9.13
N MET A 109 10.60 15.62 -8.75
CA MET A 109 10.44 16.56 -7.63
C MET A 109 10.66 15.88 -6.28
N PHE A 110 10.22 14.62 -6.14
CA PHE A 110 10.24 13.85 -4.90
C PHE A 110 10.93 12.50 -5.14
N PRO A 111 12.26 12.46 -5.30
CA PRO A 111 12.95 11.22 -5.60
C PRO A 111 12.83 10.19 -4.48
N SER A 112 12.63 8.93 -4.84
CA SER A 112 12.59 7.81 -3.88
C SER A 112 13.89 7.75 -3.06
N GLY A 113 13.76 7.49 -1.75
CA GLY A 113 14.89 7.42 -0.82
C GLY A 113 15.37 8.77 -0.30
N LYS A 114 14.80 9.89 -0.76
CA LYS A 114 14.93 11.20 -0.11
C LYS A 114 13.83 11.39 0.92
N TYR A 115 13.85 12.50 1.64
CA TYR A 115 12.91 12.76 2.74
C TYR A 115 12.06 13.99 2.46
N TRP A 116 10.73 13.84 2.60
CA TRP A 116 9.78 14.93 2.42
C TRP A 116 9.66 15.73 3.73
N ASN A 117 10.68 16.54 3.97
CA ASN A 117 10.84 17.31 5.19
C ASN A 117 11.68 18.56 4.90
N HIS A 118 11.97 19.31 5.95
CA HIS A 118 12.84 20.48 5.92
C HIS A 118 13.91 20.41 7.01
N MET A 119 14.49 19.23 7.21
CA MET A 119 15.60 19.02 8.16
C MET A 119 16.81 19.90 7.78
N ASP A 120 17.40 20.57 8.78
CA ASP A 120 18.52 21.51 8.65
C ASP A 120 18.28 22.73 7.73
N VAL A 121 17.01 23.02 7.41
CA VAL A 121 16.61 24.21 6.67
C VAL A 121 15.60 25.01 7.47
N GLU A 122 15.84 26.32 7.60
CA GLU A 122 14.86 27.24 8.16
C GLU A 122 13.64 27.30 7.23
N SER A 123 12.51 26.80 7.71
CA SER A 123 11.24 26.75 7.00
C SER A 123 10.20 27.58 7.74
N ASP A 124 9.40 28.35 7.01
CA ASP A 124 8.20 28.99 7.53
C ASP A 124 6.99 28.04 7.56
N ARG A 125 7.22 26.74 7.27
CA ARG A 125 6.23 25.67 7.16
C ARG A 125 5.24 25.83 6.01
N THR A 126 5.56 26.69 5.03
CA THR A 126 4.80 26.81 3.78
C THR A 126 5.52 26.18 2.59
N ASP A 127 6.79 25.80 2.74
CA ASP A 127 7.57 25.14 1.69
C ASP A 127 7.38 23.61 1.69
N TYR A 128 6.18 23.18 1.30
CA TYR A 128 5.82 21.77 1.16
C TYR A 128 6.49 21.07 -0.04
N LEU A 129 7.30 21.79 -0.83
CA LEU A 129 8.05 21.23 -1.95
C LEU A 129 9.47 20.79 -1.53
N MET A 130 9.87 21.07 -0.29
CA MET A 130 11.21 20.76 0.18
C MET A 130 11.46 19.26 0.26
N VAL A 131 12.63 18.85 -0.19
CA VAL A 131 13.13 17.48 -0.10
C VAL A 131 14.57 17.55 0.38
N THR A 132 14.92 16.73 1.38
CA THR A 132 16.28 16.71 1.93
C THR A 132 16.90 15.33 1.86
N ASP A 133 18.20 15.29 2.17
CA ASP A 133 19.00 14.08 2.35
C ASP A 133 18.99 13.57 3.80
N ILE A 134 18.33 14.28 4.71
CA ILE A 134 18.42 14.05 6.16
C ILE A 134 17.07 13.55 6.66
N PRO A 135 16.99 12.35 7.27
CA PRO A 135 15.73 11.85 7.80
C PRO A 135 15.22 12.73 8.94
N CYS A 136 13.90 12.80 9.08
CA CYS A 136 13.32 13.28 10.34
C CYS A 136 13.73 12.36 11.50
N ASN A 137 13.72 12.92 12.71
CA ASN A 137 13.81 12.17 13.95
C ASN A 137 12.58 12.50 14.81
N HIS A 138 11.52 11.71 14.69
CA HIS A 138 10.27 11.98 15.40
C HIS A 138 10.39 11.75 16.91
N ALA A 139 11.29 10.85 17.34
CA ALA A 139 11.54 10.61 18.76
C ALA A 139 12.11 11.85 19.47
N GLU A 140 12.97 12.62 18.79
CA GLU A 140 13.61 13.82 19.36
C GLU A 140 12.81 15.10 19.08
N ASN A 141 12.33 15.25 17.83
CA ASN A 141 11.83 16.52 17.32
C ASN A 141 10.32 16.50 17.04
N GLY A 142 9.65 15.37 17.22
CA GLY A 142 8.28 15.17 16.75
C GLY A 142 8.15 15.50 15.26
N GLU A 143 7.06 16.17 14.90
CA GLU A 143 6.79 16.58 13.51
C GLU A 143 7.35 17.95 13.14
N ALA A 144 8.21 18.56 13.98
CA ALA A 144 8.63 19.95 13.83
C ALA A 144 9.33 20.25 12.49
N TYR A 145 9.96 19.23 11.89
CA TYR A 145 10.67 19.32 10.62
C TYR A 145 9.94 18.67 9.44
N CYS A 146 8.74 18.12 9.68
CA CYS A 146 7.97 17.47 8.64
C CYS A 146 7.30 18.50 7.74
N ASN A 147 7.22 18.20 6.44
CA ASN A 147 6.40 18.99 5.54
C ASN A 147 4.91 18.72 5.82
N LEU A 148 4.11 19.76 5.58
CA LEU A 148 2.66 19.72 5.68
C LEU A 148 2.06 20.27 4.39
N TYR A 149 0.98 19.66 3.93
CA TYR A 149 0.23 20.18 2.78
C TYR A 149 -1.24 19.88 2.98
N ASN A 150 -2.04 20.93 3.11
CA ASN A 150 -3.49 20.80 3.22
C ASN A 150 -4.13 20.97 1.84
N GLY A 151 -4.51 19.86 1.22
CA GLY A 151 -5.09 19.83 -0.12
C GLY A 151 -6.58 19.53 -0.13
N MET A 152 -7.15 19.39 -1.32
CA MET A 152 -8.60 19.16 -1.45
C MET A 152 -9.04 17.79 -0.92
N SER A 153 -8.13 16.82 -0.86
CA SER A 153 -8.46 15.49 -0.32
C SER A 153 -8.76 15.52 1.18
N ASP A 154 -8.27 16.52 1.90
CA ASP A 154 -8.43 16.68 3.34
C ASP A 154 -9.90 16.80 3.76
N ASP A 155 -10.74 17.36 2.88
CA ASP A 155 -12.17 17.48 3.13
C ASP A 155 -12.90 16.13 3.19
N ALA A 156 -12.30 15.08 2.62
CA ALA A 156 -12.83 13.72 2.63
C ALA A 156 -12.32 12.88 3.82
N TYR A 157 -11.42 13.38 4.67
CA TYR A 157 -10.92 12.67 5.86
C TYR A 157 -11.88 12.75 7.06
N VAL A 158 -11.82 11.77 7.98
CA VAL A 158 -12.72 11.69 9.15
C VAL A 158 -12.40 12.83 10.11
N TYR A 159 -11.11 12.94 10.40
CA TYR A 159 -10.55 13.96 11.24
C TYR A 159 -10.06 15.07 10.34
N LYS A 160 -10.36 16.31 10.68
CA LYS A 160 -9.80 17.49 10.02
C LYS A 160 -8.69 17.99 10.92
N ASP A 161 -7.46 17.57 10.63
CA ASP A 161 -6.26 18.05 11.30
C ASP A 161 -5.29 18.60 10.24
N THR A 162 -4.12 19.05 10.66
CA THR A 162 -3.05 19.43 9.73
C THR A 162 -2.52 18.18 9.05
N SER A 163 -2.54 18.19 7.71
CA SER A 163 -2.12 17.08 6.88
C SER A 163 -0.60 17.06 6.77
N THR A 164 0.04 16.48 7.79
CA THR A 164 1.48 16.23 7.82
C THR A 164 1.81 14.90 7.13
N GLN A 165 3.03 14.76 6.60
CA GLN A 165 3.62 13.46 6.20
C GLN A 165 2.80 12.69 5.15
N CYS A 166 2.53 11.40 5.38
CA CYS A 166 1.90 10.49 4.40
C CYS A 166 0.57 11.03 3.87
N TRP A 167 -0.22 11.67 4.73
CA TRP A 167 -1.45 12.34 4.35
C TRP A 167 -1.16 13.56 3.49
N GLY A 168 -0.38 14.54 3.99
CA GLY A 168 -0.08 15.76 3.23
C GLY A 168 0.55 15.48 1.87
N PHE A 169 1.47 14.51 1.82
CA PHE A 169 2.14 14.10 0.60
C PHE A 169 1.13 13.53 -0.41
N ALA A 170 0.29 12.57 0.00
CA ALA A 170 -0.74 12.02 -0.88
C ALA A 170 -1.75 13.07 -1.34
N SER A 171 -2.10 14.03 -0.46
CA SER A 171 -2.97 15.17 -0.79
C SER A 171 -2.34 16.08 -1.85
N TYR A 172 -1.04 16.37 -1.73
CA TYR A 172 -0.28 17.12 -2.74
C TYR A 172 -0.23 16.39 -4.08
N LEU A 173 0.10 15.10 -4.10
CA LEU A 173 0.13 14.31 -5.34
C LEU A 173 -1.25 14.34 -6.03
N SER A 174 -2.32 14.18 -5.26
CA SER A 174 -3.70 14.27 -5.73
C SER A 174 -4.02 15.62 -6.37
N ASP A 175 -3.69 16.73 -5.72
CA ASP A 175 -3.94 18.07 -6.28
C ASP A 175 -3.08 18.33 -7.53
N TYR A 176 -1.86 17.80 -7.61
CA TYR A 176 -1.03 17.92 -8.80
C TYR A 176 -1.63 17.17 -10.00
N ILE A 177 -2.22 16.00 -9.76
CA ILE A 177 -2.86 15.17 -10.80
C ILE A 177 -4.20 15.75 -11.24
N PHE A 178 -5.09 16.09 -10.30
CA PHE A 178 -6.49 16.46 -10.59
C PHE A 178 -6.73 17.97 -10.63
N GLY A 179 -5.78 18.78 -10.16
CA GLY A 179 -5.97 20.20 -9.90
C GLY A 179 -6.52 20.46 -8.49
N SER A 180 -6.42 21.72 -8.08
CA SER A 180 -6.77 22.22 -6.75
C SER A 180 -8.26 22.43 -6.51
N ASP A 181 -9.13 22.19 -7.51
CA ASP A 181 -10.52 22.65 -7.45
C ASP A 181 -11.53 21.51 -7.52
N ALA A 182 -11.13 20.31 -7.95
CA ALA A 182 -12.03 19.15 -7.92
C ALA A 182 -12.48 18.87 -6.47
N ALA A 183 -13.65 18.27 -6.26
CA ALA A 183 -14.07 17.83 -4.94
C ALA A 183 -13.44 16.45 -4.62
N ALA A 184 -13.30 16.13 -3.33
CA ALA A 184 -12.85 14.80 -2.90
C ALA A 184 -13.99 14.08 -2.19
N GLU A 185 -14.15 12.80 -2.48
CA GLU A 185 -15.18 11.96 -1.87
C GLU A 185 -14.59 10.70 -1.28
N ARG A 186 -15.17 10.23 -0.17
CA ARG A 186 -14.77 9.00 0.48
C ARG A 186 -15.63 7.82 0.04
N PHE A 187 -15.00 6.69 -0.20
CA PHE A 187 -15.66 5.41 -0.46
C PHE A 187 -14.90 4.25 0.22
N TYR A 188 -15.47 3.04 0.16
CA TYR A 188 -14.95 1.87 0.89
C TYR A 188 -14.78 0.62 0.00
N ASN A 189 -15.32 0.63 -1.21
CA ASN A 189 -15.26 -0.54 -2.08
C ASN A 189 -13.97 -0.54 -2.90
N TYR A 190 -13.12 -1.55 -2.73
CA TYR A 190 -11.88 -1.72 -3.50
C TYR A 190 -12.14 -1.80 -5.00
N ASP A 191 -13.23 -2.43 -5.42
CA ASP A 191 -13.51 -2.60 -6.85
C ASP A 191 -13.77 -1.25 -7.54
N SER A 192 -14.19 -0.23 -6.77
CA SER A 192 -14.36 1.16 -7.22
C SER A 192 -13.07 1.98 -7.19
N LEU A 193 -11.97 1.44 -6.63
CA LEU A 193 -10.68 2.11 -6.56
C LEU A 193 -10.07 2.25 -7.94
N ARG A 194 -9.51 3.43 -8.22
CA ARG A 194 -8.89 3.80 -9.49
C ARG A 194 -7.49 4.36 -9.28
N VAL A 195 -6.73 4.36 -10.37
CA VAL A 195 -5.46 5.08 -10.43
C VAL A 195 -5.69 6.56 -10.10
N GLY A 196 -4.80 7.13 -9.30
CA GLY A 196 -4.91 8.50 -8.79
C GLY A 196 -5.74 8.67 -7.52
N ASP A 197 -6.46 7.64 -7.06
CA ASP A 197 -7.11 7.68 -5.75
C ASP A 197 -6.08 7.59 -4.61
N GLN A 198 -6.57 7.78 -3.38
CA GLN A 198 -5.80 7.54 -2.16
C GLN A 198 -6.41 6.37 -1.39
N ALA A 199 -5.56 5.59 -0.72
CA ALA A 199 -6.00 4.59 0.25
C ALA A 199 -5.52 4.95 1.65
N ARG A 200 -6.44 4.98 2.59
CA ARG A 200 -6.16 5.14 4.02
C ARG A 200 -6.17 3.77 4.68
N ILE A 201 -5.00 3.33 5.14
CA ILE A 201 -4.74 1.95 5.57
C ILE A 201 -4.29 1.88 7.03
N GLN A 202 -4.05 0.66 7.53
CA GLN A 202 -3.49 0.39 8.86
C GLN A 202 -4.30 1.02 10.00
N GLY A 203 -5.63 0.95 9.91
CA GLY A 203 -6.53 1.48 10.93
C GLY A 203 -6.54 3.01 11.00
N ASP A 204 -6.56 3.67 9.84
CA ASP A 204 -6.61 5.13 9.70
C ASP A 204 -5.31 5.86 10.11
N SER A 205 -4.16 5.19 10.00
CA SER A 205 -2.85 5.75 10.40
C SER A 205 -1.95 6.15 9.23
N HIS A 206 -2.16 5.59 8.03
CA HIS A 206 -1.28 5.82 6.89
C HIS A 206 -2.04 6.04 5.60
N THR A 207 -1.65 7.04 4.81
CA THR A 207 -2.21 7.29 3.49
C THR A 207 -1.19 6.97 2.41
N VAL A 208 -1.65 6.31 1.36
CA VAL A 208 -0.88 6.06 0.13
C VAL A 208 -1.64 6.57 -1.09
N PHE A 209 -0.91 6.96 -2.13
CA PHE A 209 -1.45 7.40 -3.42
C PHE A 209 -1.34 6.29 -4.47
N ILE A 210 -2.41 5.96 -5.17
CA ILE A 210 -2.49 4.81 -6.08
C ILE A 210 -1.90 5.16 -7.45
N LEU A 211 -0.85 4.44 -7.84
CA LEU A 211 -0.20 4.54 -9.16
C LEU A 211 -0.73 3.50 -10.13
N GLU A 212 -0.97 2.29 -9.64
CA GLU A 212 -1.50 1.17 -10.42
C GLU A 212 -2.51 0.39 -9.58
N LYS A 213 -3.51 -0.22 -10.24
CA LYS A 213 -4.55 -1.03 -9.60
C LYS A 213 -4.85 -2.26 -10.44
N THR A 214 -4.79 -3.42 -9.80
CA THR A 214 -5.26 -4.71 -10.32
C THR A 214 -6.38 -5.24 -9.42
N ASP A 215 -6.90 -6.43 -9.70
CA ASP A 215 -7.89 -7.07 -8.83
C ASP A 215 -7.31 -7.58 -7.51
N ASP A 216 -6.00 -7.82 -7.47
CA ASP A 216 -5.30 -8.44 -6.33
C ASP A 216 -4.42 -7.46 -5.56
N TYR A 217 -3.94 -6.39 -6.19
CA TYR A 217 -2.99 -5.47 -5.56
C TYR A 217 -3.01 -4.07 -6.18
N VAL A 218 -2.34 -3.15 -5.49
CA VAL A 218 -2.02 -1.82 -5.98
C VAL A 218 -0.51 -1.57 -5.93
N ILE A 219 -0.05 -0.63 -6.75
CA ILE A 219 1.28 -0.04 -6.65
C ILE A 219 1.10 1.42 -6.21
N VAL A 220 1.92 1.86 -5.25
CA VAL A 220 1.68 3.15 -4.58
C VAL A 220 2.89 4.09 -4.55
N ALA A 221 2.58 5.38 -4.40
CA ALA A 221 3.50 6.41 -3.94
C ALA A 221 3.14 6.80 -2.51
N GLU A 222 4.15 7.06 -1.68
CA GLU A 222 3.95 7.42 -0.28
C GLU A 222 5.18 8.11 0.30
N CYS A 223 5.02 8.71 1.47
CA CYS A 223 6.15 9.04 2.33
C CYS A 223 5.89 8.54 3.75
N ASN A 224 6.94 8.41 4.56
CA ASN A 224 6.85 8.06 5.98
C ASN A 224 6.23 6.68 6.26
N ALA A 225 6.47 5.68 5.41
CA ALA A 225 5.96 4.33 5.61
C ALA A 225 6.52 3.64 6.87
N ASP A 226 7.65 4.13 7.39
CA ASP A 226 8.27 3.69 8.64
C ASP A 226 7.80 4.47 9.87
N TYR A 227 6.94 5.47 9.69
CA TYR A 227 6.42 6.39 10.72
C TYR A 227 7.46 7.27 11.42
N GLU A 228 8.71 7.29 10.96
CA GLU A 228 9.82 7.92 11.69
C GLU A 228 10.60 8.95 10.86
N THR A 229 10.73 8.75 9.54
CA THR A 229 11.78 9.46 8.78
C THR A 229 11.26 10.43 7.72
N CYS A 230 9.99 10.36 7.35
CA CYS A 230 9.42 11.03 6.17
C CYS A 230 10.04 10.57 4.83
N MET A 231 10.62 9.37 4.78
CA MET A 231 11.22 8.84 3.54
C MET A 231 10.16 8.69 2.46
N ILE A 232 10.46 9.21 1.27
CA ILE A 232 9.65 9.10 0.06
C ILE A 232 9.92 7.73 -0.60
N SER A 233 8.84 7.06 -1.00
CA SER A 233 8.89 5.79 -1.70
C SER A 233 7.93 5.77 -2.88
N TRP A 234 8.37 5.16 -3.97
CA TRP A 234 7.57 4.91 -5.16
C TRP A 234 7.65 3.42 -5.50
N GLY A 235 6.50 2.79 -5.78
CA GLY A 235 6.47 1.45 -6.33
C GLY A 235 6.24 0.33 -5.32
N ARG A 236 5.89 0.63 -4.06
CA ARG A 236 5.54 -0.44 -3.11
C ARG A 236 4.26 -1.13 -3.57
N LYS A 237 4.31 -2.46 -3.67
CA LYS A 237 3.15 -3.31 -3.88
C LYS A 237 2.41 -3.53 -2.56
N ILE A 238 1.10 -3.32 -2.56
CA ILE A 238 0.23 -3.62 -1.42
C ILE A 238 -0.89 -4.54 -1.90
N MET A 239 -1.05 -5.68 -1.23
CA MET A 239 -2.10 -6.64 -1.56
C MET A 239 -3.47 -6.10 -1.15
N ARG A 240 -4.51 -6.44 -1.91
CA ARG A 240 -5.90 -6.06 -1.64
C ARG A 240 -6.33 -6.39 -0.21
N GLU A 241 -5.87 -7.51 0.34
CA GLU A 241 -6.18 -7.92 1.71
C GLU A 241 -5.60 -6.99 2.79
N ASP A 242 -4.54 -6.23 2.47
CA ASP A 242 -3.89 -5.27 3.36
C ASP A 242 -4.45 -3.84 3.20
N LEU A 243 -5.28 -3.59 2.18
CA LEU A 243 -5.98 -2.32 1.95
C LEU A 243 -7.25 -2.21 2.79
N GLN A 244 -7.13 -2.48 4.08
CA GLN A 244 -8.24 -2.37 5.03
C GLN A 244 -8.39 -0.92 5.48
N GLY A 245 -9.53 -0.30 5.18
CA GLY A 245 -9.83 1.06 5.58
C GLY A 245 -10.84 1.73 4.65
N TYR A 246 -10.50 2.93 4.19
CA TYR A 246 -11.31 3.67 3.23
C TYR A 246 -10.42 4.30 2.16
N TYR A 247 -11.07 4.74 1.10
CA TYR A 247 -10.44 5.34 -0.06
C TYR A 247 -10.97 6.74 -0.28
N ILE A 248 -10.18 7.58 -0.94
CA ILE A 248 -10.56 8.93 -1.32
C ILE A 248 -10.37 9.07 -2.81
N THR A 249 -11.41 9.56 -3.49
CA THR A 249 -11.42 9.77 -4.91
C THR A 249 -11.59 11.22 -5.29
N ARG A 250 -11.03 11.56 -6.46
CA ARG A 250 -11.18 12.84 -7.16
C ARG A 250 -11.96 12.68 -8.47
N TRP A 251 -12.44 11.47 -8.76
CA TRP A 251 -13.15 11.12 -9.98
C TRP A 251 -14.64 11.44 -9.87
N ASN A 252 -14.98 12.73 -9.91
CA ASN A 252 -16.35 13.24 -9.83
C ASN A 252 -16.86 13.76 -11.18
#